data_AF-A0A3P7ZIG9-F1
#
_entry.id   AF-A0A3P7ZIG9-F1
#
_cell.length_a   1.000
_cell.length_b   1.000
_cell.length_c   1.000
_cell.angle_alpha   90.00
_cell.angle_beta   90.00
_cell.angle_gamma   90.00
#
_symmetry.space_group_name_H-M   'P 1'
#
loop_
_entity.id
_entity.type
_entity.pdbx_description
1 polymer ?
#
loop_
_entity_poly.entity_id
_entity_poly.type
_entity_poly.pdbx_seq_one_letter_code
_entity_poly.pdbx_strand_id
1 'polypeptide(L)'
;MEHEWVDLVQNTRYTGQMYWGELPLSFAACTNNQDCFRLLRAFRADPNKTDTNGNTVLHLTVIHDLPEMFTLAYNSGASLSIRNNLKLTPLALAARLANKRMFSLLLECEMDIVWRYGNIVCKAYPLVEIDSIREEDGDLNPCSVLANVVYGDKSSHLDFFDGLLEELLERKWEAFAKRSRSSSQRTCYFQDKSSHLDFFDGLLEELLERKWEAFAKRRLFQSLFGYLWFLLVFYIAFATRNVTESYEEEGDSLPLNMTDFNDVIITVQHLSHFESGRNEPLQKQCHLWNYNGGKKQMLRFCCEILTLLAVLVRTTKDIVDMQQIGMKRWWLAMSAFPEKVLHKVSQLTLLLIVPIRTACFLHPVMLLLENVMTITVVLMTTMHFLFYCRGMKFVGPFVLMVYKIIVRDMLRFLLIYSVFVLGFAQDSVNNIISAFYVIFHSCEMAEKNYQEEHGLHPDDDYRGKFENIMNSPREALMRMIIMSVGEFGAFYKNLNDCKSRVALQGKWAQVILMLEQSLTNAERTMAIYSYSRPLRSDKSRRAFVVRLKSDVSAPFQRFKSIRNRLTSWLYF
;
A
#
# COMPACT_ATOMS: atom_id res chain seq x y z
N MET A 1 -16.35 53.15 -45.52
CA MET A 1 -16.20 51.96 -44.67
C MET A 1 -17.56 51.65 -44.09
N GLU A 2 -18.32 50.83 -44.82
CA GLU A 2 -19.60 50.28 -44.36
C GLU A 2 -19.28 49.36 -43.18
N HIS A 3 -19.75 49.71 -41.99
CA HIS A 3 -19.65 48.84 -40.83
C HIS A 3 -20.82 47.87 -40.93
N GLU A 4 -20.57 46.64 -41.39
CA GLU A 4 -21.53 45.55 -41.20
C GLU A 4 -21.61 45.26 -39.70
N TRP A 5 -22.80 45.47 -39.14
CA TRP A 5 -23.09 45.09 -37.77
C TRP A 5 -23.31 43.57 -37.76
N VAL A 6 -22.46 42.84 -37.05
CA VAL A 6 -22.73 41.44 -36.74
C VAL A 6 -23.67 41.43 -35.55
N ASP A 7 -24.96 41.21 -35.79
CA ASP A 7 -25.95 40.97 -34.75
C ASP A 7 -25.65 39.62 -34.07
N LEU A 8 -24.95 39.68 -32.94
CA LEU A 8 -24.77 38.53 -32.07
C LEU A 8 -26.11 38.22 -31.40
N VAL A 9 -26.77 37.16 -31.84
CA VAL A 9 -28.00 36.66 -31.22
C VAL A 9 -27.69 36.32 -29.75
N GLN A 10 -28.38 36.98 -28.81
CA GLN A 10 -28.15 36.83 -27.37
C GLN A 10 -28.34 35.40 -26.83
N ASN A 11 -29.03 34.54 -27.58
CA ASN A 11 -29.25 33.14 -27.21
C ASN A 11 -28.80 32.24 -28.36
N THR A 12 -27.64 31.61 -28.21
CA THR A 12 -27.13 30.66 -29.19
C THR A 12 -27.53 29.23 -28.78
N ARG A 13 -28.16 28.47 -29.69
CA ARG A 13 -28.57 27.07 -29.50
C ARG A 13 -27.46 26.08 -29.90
N TYR A 14 -26.20 26.38 -29.62
CA TYR A 14 -25.10 25.53 -30.11
C TYR A 14 -25.04 24.19 -29.36
N THR A 15 -25.52 23.13 -30.01
CA THR A 15 -25.13 21.74 -29.74
C THR A 15 -23.84 21.42 -30.49
N GLY A 16 -22.77 22.19 -30.24
CA GLY A 16 -21.47 22.08 -30.92
C GLY A 16 -20.45 21.26 -30.12
N GLN A 17 -19.54 20.56 -30.82
CA GLN A 17 -18.44 19.80 -30.22
C GLN A 17 -17.32 20.68 -29.62
N MET A 18 -17.30 21.98 -29.92
CA MET A 18 -16.19 22.88 -29.60
C MET A 18 -16.70 24.28 -29.22
N TYR A 19 -16.10 24.87 -28.19
CA TYR A 19 -16.50 26.14 -27.59
C TYR A 19 -15.35 27.15 -27.62
N TRP A 20 -15.47 28.21 -28.44
CA TRP A 20 -14.39 29.16 -28.73
C TRP A 20 -14.63 30.58 -28.20
N GLY A 21 -15.72 30.76 -27.43
CA GLY A 21 -16.20 32.06 -26.97
C GLY A 21 -16.89 32.85 -28.09
N GLU A 22 -17.90 33.64 -27.72
CA GLU A 22 -18.76 34.37 -28.68
C GLU A 22 -18.14 35.69 -29.17
N LEU A 23 -17.01 36.12 -28.61
CA LEU A 23 -16.35 37.39 -28.94
C LEU A 23 -15.18 37.19 -29.91
N PRO A 24 -14.91 38.13 -30.83
CA PRO A 24 -13.76 38.05 -31.74
C PRO A 24 -12.41 37.95 -31.00
N LEU A 25 -12.30 38.66 -29.87
CA LEU A 25 -11.10 38.61 -29.02
C LEU A 25 -10.91 37.25 -28.35
N SER A 26 -12.01 36.61 -27.90
CA SER A 26 -11.93 35.24 -27.36
C SER A 26 -11.58 34.21 -28.41
N PHE A 27 -12.08 34.37 -29.64
CA PHE A 27 -11.75 33.49 -30.76
C PHE A 27 -10.25 33.55 -31.08
N ALA A 28 -9.66 34.76 -31.16
CA ALA A 28 -8.23 34.95 -31.36
C ALA A 28 -7.39 34.31 -30.23
N ALA A 29 -7.90 34.34 -28.99
CA ALA A 29 -7.26 33.68 -27.86
C ALA A 29 -7.31 32.15 -27.96
N CYS A 30 -8.48 31.57 -28.28
CA CYS A 30 -8.66 30.11 -28.41
C CYS A 30 -7.82 29.50 -29.54
N THR A 31 -7.59 30.26 -30.61
CA THR A 31 -6.74 29.85 -31.75
C THR A 31 -5.24 30.03 -31.49
N ASN A 32 -4.86 30.49 -30.30
CA ASN A 32 -3.48 30.82 -29.90
C ASN A 32 -2.77 31.82 -30.85
N ASN A 33 -3.52 32.64 -31.59
CA ASN A 33 -2.96 33.64 -32.49
C ASN A 33 -2.67 34.95 -31.75
N GLN A 34 -1.45 35.06 -31.23
CA GLN A 34 -1.02 36.20 -30.40
C GLN A 34 -1.05 37.53 -31.17
N ASP A 35 -0.79 37.53 -32.47
CA ASP A 35 -0.72 38.78 -33.26
C ASP A 35 -2.11 39.32 -33.55
N CYS A 36 -3.07 38.46 -33.91
CA CYS A 36 -4.48 38.84 -33.99
C CYS A 36 -5.00 39.35 -32.64
N PHE A 37 -4.62 38.70 -31.54
CA PHE A 37 -4.99 39.14 -30.19
C PHE A 37 -4.45 40.54 -29.88
N ARG A 38 -3.16 40.81 -30.16
CA ARG A 38 -2.54 42.13 -29.98
C ARG A 38 -3.20 43.20 -30.85
N LEU A 39 -3.50 42.88 -32.10
CA LEU A 39 -4.17 43.80 -33.03
C LEU A 39 -5.57 44.18 -32.54
N LEU A 40 -6.38 43.20 -32.13
CA LEU A 40 -7.71 43.45 -31.58
C LEU A 40 -7.65 44.30 -30.30
N ARG A 41 -6.65 44.05 -29.44
CA ARG A 41 -6.42 44.86 -28.24
C ARG A 41 -5.99 46.29 -28.58
N ALA A 42 -5.21 46.50 -29.64
CA ALA A 42 -4.85 47.83 -30.13
C ALA A 42 -6.10 48.61 -30.61
N PHE A 43 -7.07 47.92 -31.20
CA PHE A 43 -8.41 48.46 -31.50
C PHE A 43 -9.34 48.53 -30.28
N ARG A 44 -8.79 48.59 -29.06
CA ARG A 44 -9.53 48.74 -27.79
C ARG A 44 -10.54 47.62 -27.48
N ALA A 45 -10.35 46.41 -28.02
CA ALA A 45 -11.16 45.26 -27.61
C ALA A 45 -10.96 44.99 -26.11
N ASP A 46 -12.06 44.86 -25.35
CA ASP A 46 -12.02 44.67 -23.89
C ASP A 46 -11.93 43.17 -23.54
N PRO A 47 -10.86 42.69 -22.89
CA PRO A 47 -10.69 41.30 -22.48
C PRO A 47 -11.59 40.88 -21.32
N ASN A 48 -12.24 41.83 -20.65
CA ASN A 48 -13.13 41.58 -19.52
C ASN A 48 -14.59 41.36 -19.94
N LYS A 49 -14.93 41.57 -21.22
CA LYS A 49 -16.26 41.23 -21.72
C LYS A 49 -16.49 39.72 -21.61
N THR A 50 -17.66 39.38 -21.10
CA THR A 50 -18.11 38.01 -20.93
C THR A 50 -18.99 37.60 -22.09
N ASP A 51 -18.98 36.31 -22.41
CA ASP A 51 -19.97 35.71 -23.32
C ASP A 51 -21.27 35.31 -22.60
N THR A 52 -22.18 34.62 -23.30
CA THR A 52 -23.45 34.11 -22.73
C THR A 52 -23.27 33.23 -21.49
N ASN A 53 -22.16 32.50 -21.38
CA ASN A 53 -21.86 31.66 -20.22
C ASN A 53 -21.21 32.43 -19.05
N GLY A 54 -21.01 33.74 -19.21
CA GLY A 54 -20.29 34.57 -18.27
C GLY A 54 -18.77 34.36 -18.33
N ASN A 55 -18.25 33.63 -19.32
CA ASN A 55 -16.83 33.35 -19.44
C ASN A 55 -16.12 34.53 -20.11
N THR A 56 -15.00 34.92 -19.52
CA THR A 56 -14.07 35.89 -20.09
C THR A 56 -13.03 35.19 -20.98
N VAL A 57 -12.23 35.98 -21.71
CA VAL A 57 -11.06 35.48 -22.46
C VAL A 57 -10.17 34.58 -21.60
N LEU A 58 -9.95 34.93 -20.32
CA LEU A 58 -9.13 34.12 -19.41
C LEU A 58 -9.74 32.75 -19.12
N HIS A 59 -11.05 32.67 -18.91
CA HIS A 59 -11.73 31.37 -18.71
C HIS A 59 -11.52 30.46 -19.92
N LEU A 60 -11.58 31.00 -21.13
CA LEU A 60 -11.40 30.23 -22.36
C LEU A 60 -9.97 29.73 -22.53
N THR A 61 -8.97 30.56 -22.22
CA THR A 61 -7.56 30.12 -22.23
C THR A 61 -7.28 29.01 -21.23
N VAL A 62 -8.03 28.96 -20.11
CA VAL A 62 -7.96 27.88 -19.13
C VAL A 62 -8.61 26.60 -19.65
N ILE A 63 -9.77 26.70 -20.32
CA ILE A 63 -10.48 25.57 -20.93
C ILE A 63 -9.62 24.90 -22.01
N HIS A 64 -8.94 25.69 -22.84
CA HIS A 64 -8.10 25.20 -23.93
C HIS A 64 -6.64 24.91 -23.54
N ASP A 65 -6.25 25.11 -22.27
CA ASP A 65 -4.88 24.92 -21.75
C ASP A 65 -3.80 25.68 -22.54
N LEU A 66 -4.00 27.00 -22.73
CA LEU A 66 -3.08 27.86 -23.49
C LEU A 66 -2.33 28.82 -22.55
N PRO A 67 -1.23 28.40 -21.89
CA PRO A 67 -0.54 29.21 -20.88
C PRO A 67 0.09 30.48 -21.46
N GLU A 68 0.65 30.42 -22.67
CA GLU A 68 1.26 31.59 -23.31
C GLU A 68 0.22 32.66 -23.63
N MET A 69 -0.89 32.28 -24.26
CA MET A 69 -2.00 33.19 -24.52
C MET A 69 -2.61 33.74 -23.23
N PHE A 70 -2.71 32.92 -22.18
CA PHE A 70 -3.14 33.38 -20.86
C PHE A 70 -2.23 34.50 -20.33
N THR A 71 -0.90 34.34 -20.39
CA THR A 71 0.03 35.40 -19.96
C THR A 71 -0.11 36.67 -20.79
N LEU A 72 -0.33 36.56 -22.10
CA LEU A 72 -0.55 37.70 -22.98
C LEU A 72 -1.84 38.43 -22.61
N ALA A 73 -2.94 37.70 -22.45
CA ALA A 73 -4.23 38.24 -22.05
C ALA A 73 -4.17 38.94 -20.69
N TYR A 74 -3.51 38.31 -19.70
CA TYR A 74 -3.31 38.91 -18.38
C TYR A 74 -2.47 40.20 -18.44
N ASN A 75 -1.35 40.19 -19.18
CA ASN A 75 -0.51 41.37 -19.39
C ASN A 75 -1.25 42.49 -20.14
N SER A 76 -2.24 42.15 -20.97
CA SER A 76 -3.07 43.09 -21.71
C SER A 76 -4.18 43.76 -20.86
N GLY A 77 -4.32 43.41 -19.58
CA GLY A 77 -5.28 44.02 -18.66
C GLY A 77 -6.55 43.19 -18.41
N ALA A 78 -6.53 41.89 -18.71
CA ALA A 78 -7.61 40.98 -18.32
C ALA A 78 -7.62 40.78 -16.80
N SER A 79 -8.80 40.78 -16.19
CA SER A 79 -8.99 40.65 -14.74
C SER A 79 -9.27 39.20 -14.31
N LEU A 80 -8.65 38.79 -13.20
CA LEU A 80 -8.77 37.44 -12.63
C LEU A 80 -9.98 37.27 -11.71
N SER A 81 -10.59 38.38 -11.28
CA SER A 81 -11.68 38.40 -10.30
C SER A 81 -13.07 38.18 -10.89
N ILE A 82 -13.22 38.21 -12.21
CA ILE A 82 -14.52 38.02 -12.86
C ILE A 82 -14.93 36.56 -12.74
N ARG A 83 -16.19 36.34 -12.37
CA ARG A 83 -16.79 35.01 -12.22
C ARG A 83 -17.75 34.74 -13.36
N ASN A 84 -17.79 33.49 -13.83
CA ASN A 84 -18.76 33.04 -14.81
C ASN A 84 -20.14 32.75 -14.19
N ASN A 85 -21.09 32.27 -15.01
CA ASN A 85 -22.44 31.95 -14.53
C ASN A 85 -22.45 30.82 -13.48
N LEU A 86 -21.40 29.99 -13.44
CA LEU A 86 -21.18 28.97 -12.40
C LEU A 86 -20.51 29.53 -11.13
N LYS A 87 -20.34 30.86 -11.05
CA LYS A 87 -19.64 31.59 -9.98
C LYS A 87 -18.16 31.20 -9.82
N LEU A 88 -17.55 30.62 -10.85
CA LEU A 88 -16.13 30.23 -10.87
C LEU A 88 -15.29 31.36 -11.45
N THR A 89 -14.16 31.66 -10.80
CA THR A 89 -13.08 32.45 -11.40
C THR A 89 -12.22 31.59 -12.33
N PRO A 90 -11.32 32.18 -13.15
CA PRO A 90 -10.38 31.40 -13.95
C PRO A 90 -9.52 30.44 -13.10
N LEU A 91 -9.15 30.84 -11.88
CA LEU A 91 -8.43 29.97 -10.93
C LEU A 91 -9.28 28.78 -10.46
N ALA A 92 -10.52 29.03 -10.02
CA ALA A 92 -11.44 27.98 -9.59
C ALA A 92 -11.80 27.03 -10.76
N LEU A 93 -11.90 27.56 -11.98
CA LEU A 93 -12.13 26.77 -13.19
C LEU A 93 -10.95 25.84 -13.51
N ALA A 94 -9.71 26.33 -13.39
CA ALA A 94 -8.51 25.51 -13.60
C ALA A 94 -8.45 24.34 -12.59
N ALA A 95 -8.82 24.62 -11.33
CA ALA A 95 -8.94 23.60 -10.30
C ALA A 95 -10.02 22.56 -10.62
N ARG A 96 -11.21 23.00 -11.07
CA ARG A 96 -12.31 22.12 -11.47
C ARG A 96 -11.98 21.26 -12.70
N LEU A 97 -11.24 21.79 -13.67
CA LEU A 97 -10.82 21.03 -14.85
C LEU A 97 -9.68 20.03 -14.54
N ALA A 98 -9.05 20.14 -13.37
CA ALA A 98 -7.87 19.41 -12.91
C ALA A 98 -6.61 19.70 -13.74
N ASN A 99 -6.46 20.93 -14.23
CA ASN A 99 -5.29 21.34 -14.99
C ASN A 99 -4.22 22.00 -14.09
N LYS A 100 -3.27 21.19 -13.59
CA LYS A 100 -2.20 21.64 -12.67
C LYS A 100 -1.27 22.69 -13.28
N ARG A 101 -0.96 22.60 -14.59
CA ARG A 101 -0.03 23.52 -15.27
C ARG A 101 -0.63 24.93 -15.29
N MET A 102 -1.85 25.06 -15.78
CA MET A 102 -2.56 26.32 -15.81
C MET A 102 -2.82 26.86 -14.40
N PHE A 103 -3.20 26.00 -13.47
CA PHE A 103 -3.41 26.37 -12.07
C PHE A 103 -2.15 26.95 -11.41
N SER A 104 -0.98 26.36 -11.66
CA SER A 104 0.30 26.86 -11.13
C SER A 104 0.64 28.25 -11.68
N LEU A 105 0.42 28.46 -12.98
CA LEU A 105 0.60 29.78 -13.63
C LEU A 105 -0.35 30.83 -13.05
N LEU A 106 -1.62 30.49 -12.87
CA LEU A 106 -2.63 31.36 -12.25
C LEU A 106 -2.25 31.75 -10.82
N LEU A 107 -1.82 30.78 -10.00
CA LEU A 107 -1.33 31.04 -8.64
C LEU A 107 -0.13 31.97 -8.62
N GLU A 108 0.79 31.85 -9.58
CA GLU A 108 1.92 32.77 -9.72
C GLU A 108 1.51 34.19 -10.11
N CYS A 109 0.43 34.33 -10.90
CA CYS A 109 -0.12 35.64 -11.25
C CYS A 109 -0.87 36.32 -10.09
N GLU A 110 -1.49 35.55 -9.20
CA GLU A 110 -2.27 36.07 -8.05
C GLU A 110 -1.44 36.30 -6.79
N MET A 111 -0.32 35.60 -6.63
CA MET A 111 0.51 35.72 -5.42
C MET A 111 1.19 37.10 -5.31
N ASP A 112 1.46 37.49 -4.07
CA ASP A 112 2.34 38.60 -3.74
C ASP A 112 3.59 38.12 -3.01
N ILE A 113 4.75 38.70 -3.34
CA ILE A 113 6.00 38.42 -2.62
C ILE A 113 6.08 39.38 -1.43
N VAL A 114 6.07 38.83 -0.21
CA VAL A 114 6.15 39.61 1.03
C VAL A 114 7.60 40.04 1.30
N TRP A 115 8.52 39.08 1.24
CA TRP A 115 9.95 39.30 1.41
C TRP A 115 10.75 38.17 0.74
N ARG A 116 12.03 38.45 0.45
CA ARG A 116 13.00 37.48 -0.04
C ARG A 116 14.28 37.62 0.77
N TYR A 117 14.83 36.50 1.21
CA TYR A 117 16.11 36.44 1.90
C TYR A 117 16.96 35.33 1.31
N GLY A 118 18.00 35.70 0.57
CA GLY A 118 18.82 34.74 -0.19
C GLY A 118 17.97 33.90 -1.16
N ASN A 119 17.99 32.59 -0.96
CA ASN A 119 17.20 31.60 -1.71
C ASN A 119 15.81 31.33 -1.10
N ILE A 120 15.41 31.99 -0.01
CA ILE A 120 14.10 31.82 0.61
C ILE A 120 13.19 32.96 0.17
N VAL A 121 12.00 32.62 -0.32
CA VAL A 121 10.99 33.59 -0.74
C VAL A 121 9.72 33.35 0.05
N CYS A 122 9.20 34.42 0.65
CA CYS A 122 7.93 34.40 1.33
C CYS A 122 6.85 34.90 0.37
N LYS A 123 5.92 34.01 0.03
CA LYS A 123 4.84 34.27 -0.91
C LYS A 123 3.51 34.30 -0.16
N ALA A 124 2.67 35.28 -0.46
CA ALA A 124 1.35 35.47 0.09
C ALA A 124 0.30 35.18 -1.00
N TYR A 125 -0.55 34.20 -0.76
CA TYR A 125 -1.62 33.80 -1.65
C TYR A 125 -2.96 34.30 -1.11
N PRO A 126 -3.75 35.09 -1.86
CA PRO A 126 -5.07 35.51 -1.43
C PRO A 126 -5.98 34.31 -1.12
N LEU A 127 -6.66 34.31 0.03
CA LEU A 127 -7.47 33.17 0.47
C LEU A 127 -8.90 33.16 -0.12
N VAL A 128 -9.39 34.32 -0.57
CA VAL A 128 -10.75 34.56 -1.08
C VAL A 128 -11.31 33.45 -1.98
N GLU A 129 -10.52 32.94 -2.93
CA GLU A 129 -10.95 31.88 -3.86
C GLU A 129 -10.36 30.50 -3.54
N ILE A 130 -9.27 30.46 -2.76
CA ILE A 130 -8.53 29.23 -2.48
C ILE A 130 -9.23 28.46 -1.36
N ASP A 131 -9.65 29.16 -0.31
CA ASP A 131 -10.21 28.58 0.91
C ASP A 131 -11.70 28.23 0.75
N SER A 132 -12.14 27.19 1.46
CA SER A 132 -13.54 26.80 1.57
C SER A 132 -14.36 27.69 2.51
N ILE A 133 -13.74 28.58 3.28
CA ILE A 133 -14.42 29.52 4.19
C ILE A 133 -14.33 30.94 3.64
N ARG A 134 -15.46 31.66 3.59
CA ARG A 134 -15.51 33.08 3.23
C ARG A 134 -15.00 33.94 4.39
N GLU A 135 -14.15 34.91 4.07
CA GLU A 135 -13.48 35.78 5.06
C GLU A 135 -14.43 36.75 5.80
N GLU A 136 -15.56 37.11 5.18
CA GLU A 136 -16.52 38.11 5.67
C GLU A 136 -17.46 37.53 6.73
N ASP A 137 -18.13 36.43 6.40
CA ASP A 137 -19.25 35.88 7.17
C ASP A 137 -18.91 34.55 7.87
N GLY A 138 -17.76 33.92 7.54
CA GLY A 138 -17.42 32.57 8.00
C GLY A 138 -18.25 31.46 7.37
N ASP A 139 -19.05 31.78 6.35
CA ASP A 139 -19.84 30.83 5.57
C ASP A 139 -18.97 30.01 4.63
N LEU A 140 -19.47 28.83 4.25
CA LEU A 140 -18.76 27.94 3.34
C LEU A 140 -18.94 28.35 1.88
N ASN A 141 -17.85 28.33 1.12
CA ASN A 141 -17.82 28.52 -0.33
C ASN A 141 -17.68 27.17 -1.04
N PRO A 142 -18.77 26.56 -1.54
CA PRO A 142 -18.72 25.28 -2.24
C PRO A 142 -17.99 25.37 -3.58
N CYS A 143 -17.85 26.57 -4.14
CA CYS A 143 -17.16 26.83 -5.41
C CYS A 143 -15.67 27.16 -5.23
N SER A 144 -15.12 27.05 -4.01
CA SER A 144 -13.71 27.29 -3.73
C SER A 144 -12.79 26.31 -4.46
N VAL A 145 -11.54 26.70 -4.67
CA VAL A 145 -10.50 25.81 -5.24
C VAL A 145 -10.37 24.55 -4.39
N LEU A 146 -10.28 24.69 -3.08
CA LEU A 146 -10.12 23.54 -2.18
C LEU A 146 -11.29 22.56 -2.29
N ALA A 147 -12.54 23.06 -2.32
CA ALA A 147 -13.70 22.19 -2.49
C ALA A 147 -13.71 21.50 -3.86
N ASN A 148 -13.42 22.23 -4.94
CA ASN A 148 -13.38 21.65 -6.30
C ASN A 148 -12.30 20.58 -6.47
N VAL A 149 -11.14 20.71 -5.80
CA VAL A 149 -10.08 19.70 -5.83
C VAL A 149 -10.44 18.46 -5.00
N VAL A 150 -10.99 18.65 -3.80
CA VAL A 150 -11.27 17.55 -2.87
C VAL A 150 -12.48 16.71 -3.29
N TYR A 151 -13.51 17.35 -3.85
CA TYR A 151 -14.71 16.68 -4.35
C TYR A 151 -14.67 16.39 -5.86
N GLY A 152 -13.51 16.58 -6.50
CA GLY A 152 -13.34 16.31 -7.93
C GLY A 152 -13.21 14.82 -8.23
N ASP A 153 -13.82 14.38 -9.34
CA ASP A 153 -13.86 12.95 -9.71
C ASP A 153 -12.60 12.47 -10.45
N LYS A 154 -11.83 13.38 -11.05
CA LYS A 154 -10.65 13.04 -11.85
C LYS A 154 -9.45 12.68 -10.97
N SER A 155 -8.69 11.65 -11.36
CA SER A 155 -7.42 11.30 -10.71
C SER A 155 -6.38 12.43 -10.77
N SER A 156 -6.43 13.29 -11.80
CA SER A 156 -5.57 14.46 -11.95
C SER A 156 -5.72 15.49 -10.82
N HIS A 157 -6.82 15.49 -10.06
CA HIS A 157 -6.95 16.36 -8.88
C HIS A 157 -5.96 16.00 -7.78
N LEU A 158 -5.51 14.74 -7.73
CA LEU A 158 -4.56 14.27 -6.73
C LEU A 158 -3.22 15.03 -6.82
N ASP A 159 -2.80 15.41 -8.03
CA ASP A 159 -1.54 16.14 -8.22
C ASP A 159 -1.58 17.57 -7.65
N PHE A 160 -2.75 18.10 -7.25
CA PHE A 160 -2.88 19.41 -6.60
C PHE A 160 -2.56 19.38 -5.10
N PHE A 161 -2.55 18.20 -4.47
CA PHE A 161 -2.14 18.05 -3.07
C PHE A 161 -0.63 18.16 -2.87
N ASP A 162 0.16 18.33 -3.93
CA ASP A 162 1.58 18.65 -3.82
C ASP A 162 1.76 20.18 -3.67
N GLY A 163 2.27 20.64 -2.52
CA GLY A 163 2.68 22.04 -2.32
C GLY A 163 1.68 22.89 -1.53
N LEU A 164 1.10 23.93 -2.14
CA LEU A 164 0.32 24.96 -1.43
C LEU A 164 -0.90 24.40 -0.68
N LEU A 165 -1.68 23.54 -1.34
CA LEU A 165 -2.90 22.98 -0.73
C LEU A 165 -2.57 21.99 0.40
N GLU A 166 -1.44 21.29 0.32
CA GLU A 166 -0.94 20.43 1.42
C GLU A 166 -0.75 21.25 2.69
N GLU A 167 0.03 22.32 2.57
CA GLU A 167 0.38 23.17 3.71
C GLU A 167 -0.87 23.88 4.27
N LEU A 168 -1.80 24.28 3.40
CA LEU A 168 -3.07 24.87 3.82
C LEU A 168 -3.93 23.87 4.60
N LEU A 169 -4.09 22.64 4.09
CA LEU A 169 -4.86 21.59 4.75
C LEU A 169 -4.27 21.20 6.10
N GLU A 170 -2.94 21.20 6.20
CA GLU A 170 -2.27 20.92 7.46
C GLU A 170 -2.51 22.00 8.50
N ARG A 171 -2.39 23.28 8.12
CA ARG A 171 -2.70 24.40 9.03
C ARG A 171 -4.17 24.40 9.44
N LYS A 172 -5.07 24.00 8.55
CA LYS A 172 -6.49 23.77 8.87
C LYS A 172 -6.66 22.64 9.88
N TRP A 173 -6.02 21.50 9.65
CA TRP A 173 -6.06 20.39 10.60
C TRP A 173 -5.58 20.83 11.99
N GLU A 174 -4.49 21.58 12.09
CA GLU A 174 -4.03 22.12 13.37
C GLU A 174 -5.04 23.06 14.02
N ALA A 175 -5.66 23.95 13.24
CA ALA A 175 -6.64 24.91 13.74
C ALA A 175 -7.92 24.24 14.26
N PHE A 176 -8.40 23.19 13.56
CA PHE A 176 -9.66 22.51 13.88
C PHE A 176 -9.46 21.35 14.89
N ALA A 177 -8.42 20.52 14.73
CA ALA A 177 -8.20 19.34 15.56
C ALA A 177 -7.64 19.67 16.96
N LYS A 178 -6.78 20.70 17.13
CA LYS A 178 -6.32 21.11 18.48
C LYS A 178 -7.45 21.68 19.32
N ARG A 179 -8.45 22.33 18.70
CA ARG A 179 -9.59 22.94 19.40
C ARG A 179 -10.55 21.91 19.97
N SER A 180 -10.79 20.82 19.24
CA SER A 180 -11.55 19.66 19.75
C SER A 180 -10.87 18.99 20.95
N ARG A 181 -9.54 19.12 21.10
CA ARG A 181 -8.73 18.49 22.16
C ARG A 181 -8.39 19.41 23.34
N SER A 182 -8.71 20.70 23.31
CA SER A 182 -8.21 21.67 24.30
C SER A 182 -9.33 22.48 24.96
N SER A 183 -9.98 21.86 25.94
CA SER A 183 -10.44 22.51 27.18
C SER A 183 -9.30 22.63 28.21
N SER A 184 -8.03 22.73 27.77
CA SER A 184 -6.92 23.06 28.66
C SER A 184 -5.72 23.65 27.91
N GLN A 185 -5.41 24.86 28.38
CA GLN A 185 -4.16 25.63 28.27
C GLN A 185 -3.91 26.52 27.05
N ARG A 186 -3.59 27.78 27.41
CA ARG A 186 -3.32 28.96 26.61
C ARG A 186 -1.87 28.97 26.10
N THR A 187 -1.73 29.51 24.89
CA THR A 187 -0.64 30.34 24.36
C THR A 187 0.82 29.97 24.66
N CYS A 188 1.54 29.57 23.61
CA CYS A 188 2.88 30.11 23.32
C CYS A 188 3.12 30.14 21.80
N TYR A 189 3.99 31.06 21.41
CA TYR A 189 4.27 31.53 20.07
C TYR A 189 4.80 30.46 19.10
N PHE A 190 4.38 30.64 17.84
CA PHE A 190 5.06 30.35 16.57
C PHE A 190 6.44 29.65 16.65
N GLN A 191 6.47 28.36 16.32
CA GLN A 191 7.59 27.78 15.58
C GLN A 191 7.11 26.67 14.63
N ASP A 192 7.51 26.83 13.37
CA ASP A 192 7.34 25.93 12.23
C ASP A 192 7.65 24.47 12.57
N LYS A 193 6.73 23.56 12.26
CA LYS A 193 6.78 22.69 11.08
C LYS A 193 5.67 21.66 11.19
N SER A 194 5.21 21.27 10.02
CA SER A 194 4.47 20.07 9.67
C SER A 194 5.12 18.79 10.23
N SER A 195 5.07 18.65 11.55
CA SER A 195 5.85 17.69 12.29
C SER A 195 5.08 17.16 13.47
N HIS A 196 3.74 17.20 13.52
CA HIS A 196 3.09 16.54 14.66
C HIS A 196 3.10 15.01 14.52
N LEU A 197 3.24 14.48 13.30
CA LEU A 197 3.52 13.05 13.08
C LEU A 197 5.01 12.74 13.14
N ASP A 198 5.90 13.63 12.67
CA ASP A 198 7.37 13.45 12.78
C ASP A 198 7.95 13.78 14.17
N PHE A 199 7.30 14.62 14.98
CA PHE A 199 7.65 14.90 16.38
C PHE A 199 7.10 13.80 17.29
N PHE A 200 5.94 13.22 16.95
CA PHE A 200 5.58 11.94 17.55
C PHE A 200 6.56 10.86 17.10
N ASP A 201 6.96 10.75 15.83
CA ASP A 201 7.94 9.74 15.44
C ASP A 201 9.29 9.98 16.10
N GLY A 202 9.83 11.20 16.19
CA GLY A 202 11.09 11.48 16.89
C GLY A 202 11.02 11.29 18.42
N LEU A 203 9.97 11.79 19.08
CA LEU A 203 9.81 11.66 20.54
C LEU A 203 9.34 10.24 20.93
N LEU A 204 8.54 9.57 20.11
CA LEU A 204 8.11 8.18 20.29
C LEU A 204 9.24 7.23 19.92
N GLU A 205 10.04 7.49 18.89
CA GLU A 205 11.26 6.73 18.58
C GLU A 205 12.26 6.90 19.72
N GLU A 206 12.50 8.13 20.20
CA GLU A 206 13.38 8.36 21.36
C GLU A 206 12.81 7.73 22.64
N LEU A 207 11.50 7.78 22.88
CA LEU A 207 10.86 7.18 24.05
C LEU A 207 10.79 5.66 23.95
N LEU A 208 10.56 5.09 22.76
CA LEU A 208 10.57 3.66 22.49
C LEU A 208 11.99 3.12 22.56
N GLU A 209 12.97 3.87 22.08
CA GLU A 209 14.40 3.55 22.17
C GLU A 209 14.85 3.61 23.64
N ARG A 210 14.46 4.64 24.40
CA ARG A 210 14.70 4.69 25.85
C ARG A 210 13.98 3.56 26.61
N LYS A 211 12.73 3.22 26.26
CA LYS A 211 12.02 2.07 26.85
C LYS A 211 12.65 0.73 26.43
N TRP A 212 13.17 0.66 25.22
CA TRP A 212 13.90 -0.49 24.71
C TRP A 212 15.19 -0.70 25.51
N GLU A 213 15.98 0.35 25.68
CA GLU A 213 17.22 0.29 26.45
C GLU A 213 16.98 0.06 27.95
N ALA A 214 15.95 0.68 28.53
CA ALA A 214 15.66 0.57 29.96
C ALA A 214 15.04 -0.78 30.37
N PHE A 215 14.14 -1.35 29.57
CA PHE A 215 13.35 -2.52 29.97
C PHE A 215 13.28 -3.62 28.91
N ALA A 216 12.92 -3.27 27.67
CA ALA A 216 12.55 -4.29 26.69
C ALA A 216 13.74 -5.12 26.21
N LYS A 217 14.92 -4.52 26.03
CA LYS A 217 16.16 -5.21 25.64
C LYS A 217 16.53 -6.28 26.67
N ARG A 218 16.54 -5.93 27.96
CA ARG A 218 16.86 -6.88 29.04
C ARG A 218 15.86 -8.04 29.07
N ARG A 219 14.56 -7.76 28.96
CA ARG A 219 13.51 -8.78 28.95
C ARG A 219 13.59 -9.68 27.71
N LEU A 220 13.91 -9.11 26.54
CA LEU A 220 14.09 -9.86 25.29
C LEU A 220 15.31 -10.78 25.35
N PHE A 221 16.46 -10.32 25.86
CA PHE A 221 17.64 -11.17 26.04
C PHE A 221 17.45 -12.24 27.11
N GLN A 222 16.76 -11.94 28.21
CA GLN A 222 16.39 -12.95 29.21
C GLN A 222 15.46 -14.03 28.61
N SER A 223 14.48 -13.62 27.80
CA SER A 223 13.60 -14.55 27.08
C SER A 223 14.36 -15.38 26.04
N LEU A 224 15.27 -14.76 25.28
CA LEU A 224 16.11 -15.43 24.30
C LEU A 224 17.03 -16.46 24.97
N PHE A 225 17.70 -16.10 26.06
CA PHE A 225 18.57 -17.01 26.79
C PHE A 225 17.78 -18.18 27.39
N GLY A 226 16.59 -17.91 27.94
CA GLY A 226 15.69 -18.97 28.40
C GLY A 226 15.19 -19.88 27.26
N TYR A 227 14.94 -19.34 26.07
CA TYR A 227 14.59 -20.11 24.88
C TYR A 227 15.76 -20.96 24.38
N LEU A 228 16.98 -20.40 24.27
CA LEU A 228 18.18 -21.12 23.85
C LEU A 228 18.54 -22.24 24.84
N TRP A 229 18.41 -21.99 26.14
CA TRP A 229 18.56 -23.03 27.17
C TRP A 229 17.57 -24.18 26.96
N PHE A 230 16.29 -23.84 26.75
CA PHE A 230 15.27 -24.86 26.47
C PHE A 230 15.57 -25.65 25.19
N LEU A 231 15.96 -24.96 24.11
CA LEU A 231 16.31 -25.59 22.85
C LEU A 231 17.50 -26.53 23.02
N LEU A 232 18.53 -26.12 23.77
CA LEU A 232 19.70 -26.94 24.07
C LEU A 232 19.31 -28.22 24.83
N VAL A 233 18.57 -28.08 25.93
CA VAL A 233 18.14 -29.23 26.74
C VAL A 233 17.23 -30.17 25.93
N PHE A 234 16.33 -29.62 25.13
CA PHE A 234 15.46 -30.39 24.25
C PHE A 234 16.22 -31.11 23.13
N TYR A 235 17.19 -30.45 22.50
CA TYR A 235 17.99 -31.05 21.44
C TYR A 235 18.93 -32.12 21.98
N ILE A 236 19.48 -31.95 23.19
CA ILE A 236 20.24 -33.00 23.88
C ILE A 236 19.33 -34.20 24.17
N ALA A 237 18.11 -33.99 24.67
CA ALA A 237 17.15 -35.08 24.89
C ALA A 237 16.79 -35.81 23.58
N PHE A 238 16.67 -35.08 22.47
CA PHE A 238 16.39 -35.63 21.15
C PHE A 238 17.59 -36.39 20.55
N ALA A 239 18.79 -35.80 20.56
CA ALA A 239 20.00 -36.39 19.99
C ALA A 239 20.52 -37.60 20.76
N THR A 240 20.20 -37.70 22.06
CA THR A 240 20.53 -38.87 22.89
C THR A 240 19.46 -39.97 22.82
N ARG A 241 18.45 -39.82 21.96
CA ARG A 241 17.51 -40.88 21.65
C ARG A 241 18.26 -41.97 20.88
N ASN A 242 18.20 -43.20 21.38
CA ASN A 242 18.69 -44.35 20.62
C ASN A 242 17.83 -44.49 19.37
N VAL A 243 18.40 -44.18 18.22
CA VAL A 243 17.88 -44.63 16.94
C VAL A 243 18.11 -46.14 16.93
N THR A 244 17.04 -46.91 16.76
CA THR A 244 17.15 -48.34 16.51
C THR A 244 18.04 -48.52 15.27
N GLU A 245 19.27 -49.01 15.47
CA GLU A 245 20.15 -49.44 14.39
C GLU A 245 19.43 -50.56 13.61
N SER A 246 18.83 -50.22 12.48
CA SER A 246 18.57 -51.18 11.42
C SER A 246 19.92 -51.53 10.80
N TYR A 247 20.43 -52.71 11.13
CA TYR A 247 21.70 -53.27 10.69
C TYR A 247 21.89 -53.18 9.16
N GLU A 248 23.12 -52.86 8.75
CA GLU A 248 23.68 -53.28 7.47
C GLU A 248 23.61 -54.81 7.37
N GLU A 249 22.98 -55.33 6.33
CA GLU A 249 23.33 -56.65 5.77
C GLU A 249 23.58 -56.48 4.27
N GLU A 250 24.75 -56.98 3.85
CA GLU A 250 25.19 -57.15 2.47
C GLU A 250 24.20 -58.01 1.66
N GLY A 251 24.01 -57.69 0.38
CA GLY A 251 23.50 -58.66 -0.62
C GLY A 251 22.38 -58.16 -1.53
N ASP A 252 22.75 -57.93 -2.78
CA ASP A 252 21.93 -57.89 -4.00
C ASP A 252 20.96 -56.71 -4.24
N SER A 253 21.46 -55.78 -5.07
CA SER A 253 20.69 -54.75 -5.77
C SER A 253 19.71 -55.34 -6.79
N LEU A 254 18.41 -55.12 -6.61
CA LEU A 254 17.39 -55.16 -7.66
C LEU A 254 16.98 -53.72 -8.03
N PRO A 255 16.86 -53.36 -9.31
CA PRO A 255 16.49 -52.01 -9.69
C PRO A 255 14.97 -51.86 -9.61
N LEU A 256 14.48 -50.96 -8.75
CA LEU A 256 13.07 -50.60 -8.73
C LEU A 256 12.86 -49.27 -9.44
N ASN A 257 12.09 -49.34 -10.52
CA ASN A 257 11.66 -48.24 -11.36
C ASN A 257 10.48 -47.53 -10.68
N MET A 258 10.64 -46.26 -10.32
CA MET A 258 9.68 -45.51 -9.52
C MET A 258 8.66 -44.79 -10.42
N THR A 259 7.51 -45.43 -10.69
CA THR A 259 6.41 -44.78 -11.43
C THR A 259 5.01 -44.98 -10.84
N ASP A 260 4.82 -45.74 -9.75
CA ASP A 260 3.47 -46.03 -9.23
C ASP A 260 3.25 -45.61 -7.76
N PHE A 261 2.19 -44.84 -7.52
CA PHE A 261 1.82 -44.30 -6.19
C PHE A 261 1.32 -45.40 -5.23
N ASN A 262 0.93 -46.56 -5.77
CA ASN A 262 0.54 -47.73 -4.98
C ASN A 262 1.72 -48.37 -4.24
N ASP A 263 2.96 -48.21 -4.73
CA ASP A 263 4.15 -48.73 -4.07
C ASP A 263 4.52 -47.95 -2.79
N VAL A 264 4.09 -46.69 -2.67
CA VAL A 264 4.25 -45.90 -1.43
C VAL A 264 3.32 -46.41 -0.33
N ILE A 265 2.12 -46.89 -0.69
CA ILE A 265 1.18 -47.47 0.28
C ILE A 265 1.64 -48.88 0.67
N ILE A 266 2.15 -49.66 -0.29
CA ILE A 266 2.68 -51.01 -0.04
C ILE A 266 3.95 -50.95 0.82
N THR A 267 4.83 -49.95 0.64
CA THR A 267 6.01 -49.76 1.50
C THR A 267 5.66 -49.37 2.93
N VAL A 268 4.66 -48.52 3.15
CA VAL A 268 4.14 -48.19 4.50
C VAL A 268 3.47 -49.42 5.15
N GLN A 269 2.79 -50.24 4.36
CA GLN A 269 2.14 -51.46 4.86
C GLN A 269 3.14 -52.59 5.15
N HIS A 270 4.20 -52.73 4.34
CA HIS A 270 5.31 -53.65 4.62
C HIS A 270 6.14 -53.24 5.83
N LEU A 271 6.31 -51.93 6.09
CA LEU A 271 6.91 -51.42 7.33
C LEU A 271 6.08 -51.79 8.57
N SER A 272 4.76 -51.90 8.45
CA SER A 272 3.89 -52.35 9.55
C SER A 272 3.86 -53.88 9.74
N HIS A 273 4.12 -54.66 8.68
CA HIS A 273 4.09 -56.13 8.73
C HIS A 273 5.45 -56.78 9.04
N PHE A 274 6.58 -56.11 8.75
CA PHE A 274 7.90 -56.70 8.97
C PHE A 274 8.36 -56.69 10.44
N GLU A 275 7.69 -55.93 11.33
CA GLU A 275 7.92 -55.99 12.78
C GLU A 275 7.24 -57.19 13.46
N SER A 276 6.37 -57.93 12.76
CA SER A 276 5.66 -59.09 13.31
C SER A 276 6.51 -60.38 13.39
N GLY A 277 7.79 -60.33 13.00
CA GLY A 277 8.65 -61.51 12.83
C GLY A 277 9.67 -61.81 13.94
N ARG A 278 9.81 -60.98 15.00
CA ARG A 278 10.75 -61.28 16.09
C ARG A 278 10.12 -61.09 17.47
N ASN A 279 10.07 -62.20 18.21
CA ASN A 279 9.76 -62.27 19.65
C ASN A 279 10.87 -61.61 20.50
N GLU A 280 11.06 -60.30 20.37
CA GLU A 280 11.67 -59.48 21.42
C GLU A 280 10.52 -58.78 22.17
N PRO A 281 10.52 -58.72 23.52
CA PRO A 281 9.42 -58.13 24.24
C PRO A 281 9.27 -56.65 23.86
N LEU A 282 8.06 -56.24 23.45
CA LEU A 282 7.63 -54.87 23.12
C LEU A 282 8.14 -53.81 24.13
N GLN A 283 8.41 -54.25 25.36
CA GLN A 283 8.96 -53.50 26.48
C GLN A 283 10.39 -52.95 26.26
N LYS A 284 11.20 -53.53 25.37
CA LYS A 284 12.55 -53.03 25.05
C LYS A 284 12.57 -51.87 24.03
N GLN A 285 11.51 -51.72 23.24
CA GLN A 285 11.41 -50.71 22.16
C GLN A 285 10.79 -49.39 22.64
N CYS A 286 10.04 -49.42 23.74
CA CYS A 286 9.45 -48.22 24.33
C CYS A 286 10.50 -47.38 25.07
N HIS A 287 10.75 -46.18 24.56
CA HIS A 287 11.76 -45.23 25.07
C HIS A 287 11.54 -44.71 26.51
N LEU A 288 10.46 -45.11 27.19
CA LEU A 288 10.15 -44.65 28.56
C LEU A 288 10.74 -45.56 29.65
N TRP A 289 11.23 -46.77 29.34
CA TRP A 289 11.60 -47.76 30.37
C TRP A 289 13.05 -48.26 30.34
N ASN A 290 13.84 -47.89 29.33
CA ASN A 290 15.24 -48.29 29.25
C ASN A 290 16.20 -47.12 29.52
N TYR A 291 16.34 -46.77 30.80
CA TYR A 291 17.38 -45.85 31.30
C TYR A 291 18.58 -46.60 31.91
N ASN A 292 18.61 -47.93 31.83
CA ASN A 292 19.53 -48.81 32.55
C ASN A 292 20.90 -49.03 31.88
N GLY A 293 21.30 -48.17 30.95
CA GLY A 293 22.52 -48.29 30.15
C GLY A 293 23.30 -46.99 29.99
N GLY A 294 24.17 -46.69 30.94
CA GLY A 294 25.30 -45.76 30.78
C GLY A 294 25.00 -44.25 30.91
N LYS A 295 26.08 -43.46 30.98
CA LYS A 295 26.05 -41.99 31.22
C LYS A 295 25.16 -41.21 30.23
N LYS A 296 25.00 -41.71 28.99
CA LYS A 296 24.17 -41.09 27.95
C LYS A 296 22.67 -41.15 28.27
N GLN A 297 22.18 -42.27 28.81
CA GLN A 297 20.75 -42.44 29.13
C GLN A 297 20.35 -41.67 30.39
N MET A 298 21.25 -41.56 31.37
CA MET A 298 21.02 -40.72 32.57
C MET A 298 20.95 -39.23 32.21
N LEU A 299 21.80 -38.77 31.28
CA LEU A 299 21.73 -37.41 30.74
C LEU A 299 20.39 -37.15 30.05
N ARG A 300 19.91 -38.10 29.23
CA ARG A 300 18.59 -38.02 28.59
C ARG A 300 17.46 -37.88 29.60
N PHE A 301 17.43 -38.71 30.64
CA PHE A 301 16.40 -38.66 31.68
C PHE A 301 16.36 -37.29 32.38
N CYS A 302 17.52 -36.76 32.76
CA CYS A 302 17.61 -35.42 33.35
C CYS A 302 17.11 -34.35 32.38
N CYS A 303 17.49 -34.42 31.10
CA CYS A 303 17.04 -33.46 30.10
C CYS A 303 15.52 -33.55 29.84
N GLU A 304 14.93 -34.75 29.77
CA GLU A 304 13.48 -34.95 29.60
C GLU A 304 12.67 -34.39 30.78
N ILE A 305 13.15 -34.55 32.02
CA ILE A 305 12.50 -33.92 33.19
C ILE A 305 12.60 -32.39 33.11
N LEU A 306 13.79 -31.86 32.77
CA LEU A 306 14.01 -30.43 32.66
C LEU A 306 13.17 -29.80 31.53
N THR A 307 13.00 -30.48 30.39
CA THR A 307 12.13 -29.99 29.32
C THR A 307 10.67 -29.97 29.74
N LEU A 308 10.17 -31.03 30.38
CA LEU A 308 8.79 -31.10 30.87
C LEU A 308 8.49 -30.02 31.91
N LEU A 309 9.38 -29.84 32.88
CA LEU A 309 9.25 -28.78 33.88
C LEU A 309 9.27 -27.39 33.23
N ALA A 310 10.16 -27.16 32.25
CA ALA A 310 10.21 -25.91 31.51
C ALA A 310 8.93 -25.63 30.70
N VAL A 311 8.33 -26.66 30.08
CA VAL A 311 7.06 -26.53 29.35
C VAL A 311 5.91 -26.22 30.32
N LEU A 312 5.78 -26.94 31.43
CA LEU A 312 4.74 -26.71 32.43
C LEU A 312 4.79 -25.28 33.02
N VAL A 313 5.98 -24.80 33.37
CA VAL A 313 6.17 -23.42 33.86
C VAL A 313 5.82 -22.37 32.80
N ARG A 314 6.06 -22.66 31.51
CA ARG A 314 5.69 -21.73 30.42
C ARG A 314 4.20 -21.73 30.15
N THR A 315 3.58 -22.90 30.07
CA THR A 315 2.12 -23.03 29.84
C THR A 315 1.32 -22.42 30.99
N THR A 316 1.75 -22.59 32.24
CA THR A 316 1.10 -21.93 33.40
C THR A 316 1.20 -20.40 33.33
N LYS A 317 2.36 -19.85 32.95
CA LYS A 317 2.51 -18.41 32.70
C LYS A 317 1.61 -17.92 31.57
N ASP A 318 1.50 -18.67 30.48
CA ASP A 318 0.62 -18.32 29.36
C ASP A 318 -0.87 -18.30 29.76
N ILE A 319 -1.28 -19.25 30.60
CA ILE A 319 -2.65 -19.30 31.13
C ILE A 319 -2.94 -18.09 32.01
N VAL A 320 -1.99 -17.70 32.88
CA VAL A 320 -2.12 -16.50 33.73
C VAL A 320 -2.18 -15.24 32.86
N ASP A 321 -1.32 -15.11 31.85
CA ASP A 321 -1.33 -13.98 30.92
C ASP A 321 -2.65 -13.90 30.13
N MET A 322 -3.21 -15.05 29.73
CA MET A 322 -4.50 -15.14 29.04
C MET A 322 -5.67 -14.71 29.94
N GLN A 323 -5.61 -15.03 31.23
CA GLN A 323 -6.60 -14.60 32.23
C GLN A 323 -6.53 -13.08 32.48
N GLN A 324 -5.34 -12.49 32.55
CA GLN A 324 -5.16 -11.07 32.85
C GLN A 324 -5.50 -10.15 31.67
N ILE A 325 -5.14 -10.54 30.44
CA ILE A 325 -5.34 -9.72 29.23
C ILE A 325 -6.76 -9.91 28.64
N GLY A 326 -7.37 -11.06 28.92
CA GLY A 326 -8.65 -11.52 28.36
C GLY A 326 -8.48 -12.23 27.02
N MET A 327 -9.23 -13.33 26.82
CA MET A 327 -9.01 -14.28 25.70
C MET A 327 -9.03 -13.64 24.31
N LYS A 328 -9.98 -12.73 24.03
CA LYS A 328 -10.08 -12.08 22.71
C LYS A 328 -8.86 -11.21 22.39
N ARG A 329 -8.39 -10.44 23.38
CA ARG A 329 -7.23 -9.54 23.21
C ARG A 329 -5.93 -10.34 23.13
N TRP A 330 -5.80 -11.40 23.93
CA TRP A 330 -4.67 -12.31 23.87
C TRP A 330 -4.56 -13.01 22.51
N TRP A 331 -5.69 -13.52 21.98
CA TRP A 331 -5.71 -14.16 20.66
C TRP A 331 -5.34 -13.19 19.54
N LEU A 332 -5.88 -11.96 19.56
CA LEU A 332 -5.57 -10.94 18.57
C LEU A 332 -4.08 -10.53 18.61
N ALA A 333 -3.49 -10.45 19.81
CA ALA A 333 -2.06 -10.17 19.98
C ALA A 333 -1.18 -11.35 19.52
N MET A 334 -1.66 -12.59 19.64
CA MET A 334 -0.94 -13.79 19.23
C MET A 334 -1.04 -14.03 17.71
N SER A 335 -2.23 -13.86 17.13
CA SER A 335 -2.49 -14.06 15.70
C SER A 335 -1.79 -13.03 14.81
N ALA A 336 -1.42 -11.87 15.37
CA ALA A 336 -0.56 -10.90 14.71
C ALA A 336 0.84 -11.47 14.39
N PHE A 337 1.28 -12.53 15.08
CA PHE A 337 2.64 -13.10 14.97
C PHE A 337 2.60 -14.65 14.93
N PRO A 338 2.58 -15.28 13.75
CA PRO A 338 2.35 -16.72 13.62
C PRO A 338 3.48 -17.57 14.21
N GLU A 339 4.72 -17.11 14.19
CA GLU A 339 5.86 -17.74 14.89
C GLU A 339 5.63 -17.98 16.39
N LYS A 340 4.82 -17.16 17.06
CA LYS A 340 4.44 -17.40 18.46
C LYS A 340 3.35 -18.44 18.56
N VAL A 341 2.38 -18.42 17.64
CA VAL A 341 1.30 -19.42 17.56
C VAL A 341 1.92 -20.81 17.35
N LEU A 342 2.82 -20.96 16.37
CA LEU A 342 3.55 -22.19 16.10
C LEU A 342 4.29 -22.70 17.35
N HIS A 343 4.94 -21.80 18.09
CA HIS A 343 5.62 -22.18 19.33
C HIS A 343 4.65 -22.65 20.42
N LYS A 344 3.51 -22.00 20.61
CA LYS A 344 2.49 -22.45 21.59
C LYS A 344 1.87 -23.78 21.21
N VAL A 345 1.61 -24.01 19.93
CA VAL A 345 1.16 -25.31 19.42
C VAL A 345 2.22 -26.37 19.73
N SER A 346 3.51 -26.10 19.49
CA SER A 346 4.58 -27.06 19.81
C SER A 346 4.67 -27.40 21.31
N GLN A 347 4.41 -26.43 22.20
CA GLN A 347 4.40 -26.65 23.65
C GLN A 347 3.21 -27.52 24.08
N LEU A 348 2.03 -27.32 23.48
CA LEU A 348 0.87 -28.17 23.73
C LEU A 348 1.11 -29.60 23.22
N THR A 349 1.71 -29.73 22.03
CA THR A 349 2.12 -31.03 21.46
C THR A 349 3.12 -31.76 22.36
N LEU A 350 4.09 -31.05 22.97
CA LEU A 350 5.02 -31.62 23.94
C LEU A 350 4.35 -32.17 25.20
N LEU A 351 3.30 -31.49 25.69
CA LEU A 351 2.49 -32.02 26.80
C LEU A 351 1.72 -33.27 26.40
N LEU A 352 1.24 -33.32 25.15
CA LEU A 352 0.52 -34.48 24.60
C LEU A 352 1.44 -35.69 24.31
N ILE A 353 2.74 -35.47 24.09
CA ILE A 353 3.72 -36.56 23.93
C ILE A 353 3.83 -37.40 25.20
N VAL A 354 3.69 -36.82 26.40
CA VAL A 354 3.78 -37.55 27.68
C VAL A 354 2.76 -38.69 27.79
N PRO A 355 1.43 -38.47 27.64
CA PRO A 355 0.46 -39.55 27.71
C PRO A 355 0.62 -40.56 26.56
N ILE A 356 0.97 -40.11 25.34
CA ILE A 356 1.23 -41.01 24.20
C ILE A 356 2.40 -41.95 24.52
N ARG A 357 3.45 -41.43 25.15
CA ARG A 357 4.61 -42.20 25.54
C ARG A 357 4.33 -43.20 26.67
N THR A 358 3.43 -42.86 27.60
CA THR A 358 2.94 -43.84 28.60
C THR A 358 2.06 -44.92 27.98
N ALA A 359 1.38 -44.61 26.87
CA ALA A 359 0.53 -45.52 26.12
C ALA A 359 1.30 -46.41 25.12
N CYS A 360 2.63 -46.34 25.09
CA CYS A 360 3.49 -47.08 24.15
C CYS A 360 3.29 -48.62 24.20
N PHE A 361 2.80 -49.16 25.32
CA PHE A 361 2.54 -50.60 25.46
C PHE A 361 1.30 -51.09 24.71
N LEU A 362 0.41 -50.19 24.26
CA LEU A 362 -0.89 -50.55 23.69
C LEU A 362 -0.81 -50.94 22.21
N HIS A 363 0.01 -50.25 21.41
CA HIS A 363 0.09 -50.48 19.97
C HIS A 363 1.39 -49.91 19.35
N PRO A 364 2.05 -50.60 18.41
CA PRO A 364 3.30 -50.13 17.76
C PRO A 364 3.15 -48.79 17.02
N VAL A 365 1.96 -48.49 16.49
CA VAL A 365 1.63 -47.18 15.85
C VAL A 365 1.84 -46.00 16.80
N MET A 366 1.72 -46.18 18.12
CA MET A 366 1.95 -45.09 19.08
C MET A 366 3.41 -44.63 19.11
N LEU A 367 4.36 -45.54 18.84
CA LEU A 367 5.79 -45.20 18.73
C LEU A 367 6.08 -44.37 17.48
N LEU A 368 5.47 -44.74 16.34
CA LEU A 368 5.55 -43.96 15.11
C LEU A 368 4.96 -42.56 15.31
N LEU A 369 3.79 -42.47 15.94
CA LEU A 369 3.15 -41.21 16.25
C LEU A 369 4.02 -40.32 17.16
N GLU A 370 4.65 -40.90 18.19
CA GLU A 370 5.59 -40.16 19.05
C GLU A 370 6.78 -39.59 18.25
N ASN A 371 7.39 -40.40 17.38
CA ASN A 371 8.52 -39.99 16.55
C ASN A 371 8.15 -38.83 15.61
N VAL A 372 7.04 -38.96 14.88
CA VAL A 372 6.53 -37.93 13.97
C VAL A 372 6.25 -36.63 14.74
N MET A 373 5.52 -36.72 15.86
CA MET A 373 5.19 -35.56 16.68
C MET A 373 6.44 -34.88 17.24
N THR A 374 7.45 -35.65 17.65
CA THR A 374 8.72 -35.11 18.16
C THR A 374 9.47 -34.33 17.06
N ILE A 375 9.54 -34.87 15.84
CA ILE A 375 10.18 -34.20 14.70
C ILE A 375 9.42 -32.92 14.32
N THR A 376 8.08 -32.97 14.29
CA THR A 376 7.25 -31.78 14.06
C THR A 376 7.50 -30.70 15.11
N VAL A 377 7.63 -31.08 16.40
CA VAL A 377 7.99 -30.13 17.47
C VAL A 377 9.35 -29.49 17.23
N VAL A 378 10.37 -30.25 16.81
CA VAL A 378 11.70 -29.69 16.48
C VAL A 378 11.59 -28.63 15.38
N LEU A 379 10.87 -28.93 14.29
CA LEU A 379 10.69 -27.98 13.19
C LEU A 379 9.93 -26.71 13.62
N MET A 380 8.86 -26.86 14.40
CA MET A 380 8.05 -25.72 14.84
C MET A 380 8.77 -24.86 15.88
N THR A 381 9.60 -25.47 16.74
CA THR A 381 10.38 -24.74 17.74
C THR A 381 11.52 -23.96 17.10
N THR A 382 12.25 -24.50 16.13
CA THR A 382 13.35 -23.78 15.46
C THR A 382 12.86 -22.52 14.72
N MET A 383 11.67 -22.57 14.12
CA MET A 383 11.02 -21.39 13.50
C MET A 383 10.78 -20.24 14.48
N HIS A 384 10.61 -20.54 15.78
CA HIS A 384 10.43 -19.52 16.82
C HIS A 384 11.67 -18.64 17.02
N PHE A 385 12.86 -19.07 16.57
CA PHE A 385 14.07 -18.25 16.63
C PHE A 385 13.94 -16.96 15.81
N LEU A 386 13.20 -16.99 14.69
CA LEU A 386 12.97 -15.83 13.82
C LEU A 386 12.26 -14.67 14.56
N PHE A 387 11.43 -14.97 15.56
CA PHE A 387 10.80 -13.97 16.42
C PHE A 387 11.82 -13.08 17.13
N TYR A 388 12.93 -13.67 17.59
CA TYR A 388 13.99 -12.94 18.30
C TYR A 388 14.90 -12.18 17.33
N CYS A 389 15.14 -12.72 16.13
CA CYS A 389 15.88 -12.04 15.08
C CYS A 389 15.24 -10.70 14.68
N ARG A 390 13.92 -10.60 14.79
CA ARG A 390 13.15 -9.37 14.57
C ARG A 390 13.56 -8.21 15.50
N GLY A 391 13.97 -8.51 16.73
CA GLY A 391 14.35 -7.49 17.73
C GLY A 391 15.73 -6.87 17.48
N MET A 392 16.49 -7.37 16.50
CA MET A 392 17.82 -6.86 16.18
C MET A 392 17.74 -5.78 15.10
N LYS A 393 18.36 -4.61 15.34
CA LYS A 393 18.28 -3.44 14.43
C LYS A 393 18.71 -3.76 12.98
N PHE A 394 19.70 -4.62 12.79
CA PHE A 394 20.21 -4.99 11.46
C PHE A 394 19.39 -6.10 10.77
N VAL A 395 19.04 -7.16 11.50
CA VAL A 395 18.40 -8.36 10.92
C VAL A 395 16.86 -8.22 10.85
N GLY A 396 16.27 -7.41 11.73
CA GLY A 396 14.82 -7.31 11.89
C GLY A 396 14.05 -6.90 10.63
N PRO A 397 14.50 -5.89 9.86
CA PRO A 397 13.85 -5.50 8.61
C PRO A 397 13.79 -6.64 7.58
N PHE A 398 14.85 -7.46 7.49
CA PHE A 398 14.89 -8.60 6.57
C PHE A 398 13.87 -9.68 6.96
N VAL A 399 13.74 -9.99 8.25
CA VAL A 399 12.75 -10.95 8.75
C VAL A 399 11.32 -10.48 8.46
N LEU A 400 11.05 -9.18 8.65
CA LEU A 400 9.74 -8.58 8.34
C LEU A 400 9.43 -8.57 6.84
N MET A 401 10.44 -8.40 5.99
CA MET A 401 10.29 -8.50 4.54
C MET A 401 9.91 -9.92 4.12
N VAL A 402 10.64 -10.93 4.61
CA VAL A 402 10.33 -12.35 4.36
C VAL A 402 8.92 -12.70 4.86
N TYR A 403 8.54 -12.24 6.05
CA TYR A 403 7.21 -12.46 6.59
C TYR A 403 6.09 -11.92 5.69
N LYS A 404 6.26 -10.68 5.19
CA LYS A 404 5.30 -10.06 4.28
C LYS A 404 5.20 -10.82 2.95
N ILE A 405 6.32 -11.29 2.41
CA ILE A 405 6.36 -12.10 1.19
C ILE A 405 5.62 -13.44 1.42
N ILE A 406 5.86 -14.12 2.54
CA ILE A 406 5.18 -15.39 2.85
C ILE A 406 3.67 -15.19 3.00
N VAL A 407 3.23 -14.24 3.82
CA VAL A 407 1.79 -14.08 4.11
C VAL A 407 1.02 -13.52 2.92
N ARG A 408 1.56 -12.54 2.20
CA ARG A 408 0.83 -11.89 1.11
C ARG A 408 0.96 -12.63 -0.21
N ASP A 409 2.16 -13.13 -0.52
CA ASP A 409 2.48 -13.61 -1.85
C ASP A 409 2.39 -15.14 -1.92
N MET A 410 2.81 -15.89 -0.88
CA MET A 410 2.68 -17.35 -0.88
C MET A 410 1.25 -17.84 -0.65
N LEU A 411 0.41 -17.15 0.15
CA LEU A 411 -1.00 -17.55 0.28
C LEU A 411 -1.78 -17.34 -1.03
N ARG A 412 -1.51 -16.24 -1.76
CA ARG A 412 -2.11 -16.00 -3.07
C ARG A 412 -1.62 -17.03 -4.08
N PHE A 413 -0.33 -17.31 -4.09
CA PHE A 413 0.27 -18.32 -4.93
C PHE A 413 -0.29 -19.72 -4.65
N LEU A 414 -0.38 -20.12 -3.37
CA LEU A 414 -0.89 -21.43 -2.97
C LEU A 414 -2.39 -21.56 -3.24
N LEU A 415 -3.17 -20.48 -3.10
CA LEU A 415 -4.60 -20.48 -3.44
C LEU A 415 -4.78 -20.66 -4.95
N ILE A 416 -4.07 -19.89 -5.77
CA ILE A 416 -4.10 -20.00 -7.23
C ILE A 416 -3.63 -21.39 -7.66
N TYR A 417 -2.52 -21.88 -7.09
CA TYR A 417 -1.98 -23.21 -7.35
C TYR A 417 -2.96 -24.31 -6.91
N SER A 418 -3.66 -24.16 -5.79
CA SER A 418 -4.65 -25.15 -5.33
C SER A 418 -5.85 -25.26 -6.29
N VAL A 419 -6.32 -24.14 -6.85
CA VAL A 419 -7.35 -24.13 -7.90
C VAL A 419 -6.84 -24.82 -9.17
N PHE A 420 -5.57 -24.60 -9.54
CA PHE A 420 -4.96 -25.29 -10.67
C PHE A 420 -4.81 -26.79 -10.44
N VAL A 421 -4.27 -27.20 -9.29
CA VAL A 421 -4.11 -28.63 -8.94
C VAL A 421 -5.47 -29.32 -8.91
N LEU A 422 -6.52 -28.68 -8.37
CA LEU A 422 -7.89 -29.20 -8.44
C LEU A 422 -8.45 -29.23 -9.88
N GLY A 423 -8.06 -28.27 -10.72
CA GLY A 423 -8.37 -28.23 -12.14
C GLY A 423 -7.64 -29.28 -12.99
N PHE A 424 -6.57 -29.89 -12.48
CA PHE A 424 -5.82 -30.98 -13.11
C PHE A 424 -6.00 -32.34 -12.41
N ALA A 425 -6.53 -32.35 -11.19
CA ALA A 425 -6.73 -33.54 -10.40
C ALA A 425 -7.84 -34.39 -11.04
N GLN A 426 -7.48 -35.59 -11.47
CA GLN A 426 -8.42 -36.63 -11.86
C GLN A 426 -8.75 -37.43 -10.60
N ASP A 427 -9.93 -37.22 -10.04
CA ASP A 427 -10.39 -38.03 -8.91
C ASP A 427 -11.09 -39.29 -9.46
N SER A 428 -10.39 -40.42 -9.40
CA SER A 428 -10.90 -41.73 -9.84
C SER A 428 -12.13 -42.19 -9.03
N VAL A 429 -12.41 -41.56 -7.89
CA VAL A 429 -13.50 -41.97 -6.98
C VAL A 429 -14.82 -41.23 -7.26
N ASN A 430 -14.77 -40.00 -7.80
CA ASN A 430 -15.96 -39.13 -7.88
C ASN A 430 -16.40 -38.77 -9.32
N ASN A 431 -15.79 -39.33 -10.38
CA ASN A 431 -16.11 -39.01 -11.78
C ASN A 431 -16.12 -37.49 -12.09
N ILE A 432 -15.28 -36.72 -11.40
CA ILE A 432 -15.13 -35.28 -11.68
C ILE A 432 -14.11 -35.16 -12.80
N ILE A 433 -14.60 -34.98 -14.03
CA ILE A 433 -13.75 -34.67 -15.19
C ILE A 433 -13.44 -33.17 -15.14
N SER A 434 -12.17 -32.83 -14.92
CA SER A 434 -11.76 -31.44 -14.83
C SER A 434 -11.70 -30.77 -16.22
N ALA A 435 -12.01 -29.47 -16.29
CA ALA A 435 -12.06 -28.74 -17.56
C ALA A 435 -10.73 -28.76 -18.32
N PHE A 436 -9.59 -28.77 -17.61
CA PHE A 436 -8.28 -28.85 -18.25
C PHE A 436 -7.99 -30.25 -18.79
N TYR A 437 -8.39 -31.34 -18.13
CA TYR A 437 -8.25 -32.70 -18.69
C TYR A 437 -8.92 -32.83 -20.06
N VAL A 438 -10.12 -32.25 -20.21
CA VAL A 438 -10.84 -32.22 -21.49
C VAL A 438 -10.05 -31.47 -22.56
N ILE A 439 -9.52 -30.28 -22.24
CA ILE A 439 -8.76 -29.47 -23.20
C ILE A 439 -7.48 -30.18 -23.65
N PHE A 440 -6.74 -30.80 -22.73
CA PHE A 440 -5.54 -31.57 -23.09
C PHE A 440 -5.87 -32.77 -23.96
N HIS A 441 -6.89 -33.53 -23.59
CA HIS A 441 -7.33 -34.68 -24.38
C HIS A 441 -7.86 -34.25 -25.75
N SER A 442 -8.51 -33.08 -25.86
CA SER A 442 -8.91 -32.50 -27.15
C SER A 442 -7.72 -32.09 -28.03
N CYS A 443 -6.68 -31.49 -27.47
CA CYS A 443 -5.46 -31.13 -28.21
C CYS A 443 -4.65 -32.36 -28.64
N GLU A 444 -4.55 -33.38 -27.79
CA GLU A 444 -3.89 -34.65 -28.12
C GLU A 444 -4.65 -35.41 -29.22
N MET A 445 -5.99 -35.39 -29.17
CA MET A 445 -6.83 -35.96 -30.23
C MET A 445 -6.70 -35.19 -31.55
N ALA A 446 -6.58 -33.86 -31.51
CA ALA A 446 -6.35 -33.05 -32.70
C ALA A 446 -4.97 -33.35 -33.35
N GLU A 447 -3.94 -33.60 -32.53
CA GLU A 447 -2.62 -34.01 -33.01
C GLU A 447 -2.66 -35.39 -33.69
N LYS A 448 -3.32 -36.37 -33.07
CA LYS A 448 -3.51 -37.71 -33.66
C LYS A 448 -4.26 -37.66 -34.98
N ASN A 449 -5.36 -36.89 -35.05
CA ASN A 449 -6.12 -36.73 -36.29
C ASN A 449 -5.26 -36.12 -37.42
N TYR A 450 -4.40 -35.13 -37.09
CA TYR A 450 -3.49 -34.53 -38.08
C TYR A 450 -2.44 -35.52 -38.57
N GLN A 451 -1.87 -36.34 -37.67
CA GLN A 451 -0.92 -37.41 -38.00
C GLN A 451 -1.56 -38.46 -38.92
N GLU A 452 -2.79 -38.89 -38.63
CA GLU A 452 -3.54 -39.86 -39.43
C GLU A 452 -3.87 -39.34 -40.83
N GLU A 453 -4.29 -38.07 -40.95
CA GLU A 453 -4.63 -37.46 -42.24
C GLU A 453 -3.42 -37.32 -43.17
N HIS A 454 -2.23 -37.13 -42.61
CA HIS A 454 -0.98 -36.94 -43.37
C HIS A 454 -0.09 -38.19 -43.40
N GLY A 455 -0.51 -39.30 -42.80
CA GLY A 455 0.23 -40.57 -42.78
C GLY A 455 1.60 -40.48 -42.08
N LEU A 456 1.73 -39.63 -41.06
CA LEU A 456 2.98 -39.38 -40.34
C LEU A 456 3.16 -40.37 -39.18
N HIS A 457 4.38 -40.88 -38.96
CA HIS A 457 4.70 -41.71 -37.80
C HIS A 457 4.93 -40.83 -36.56
N PRO A 458 4.61 -41.28 -35.33
CA PRO A 458 4.83 -40.50 -34.10
C PRO A 458 6.29 -40.07 -33.84
N ASP A 459 7.27 -40.65 -34.53
CA ASP A 459 8.69 -40.30 -34.43
C ASP A 459 9.15 -39.29 -35.51
N ASP A 460 8.29 -38.95 -36.48
CA ASP A 460 8.61 -38.00 -37.54
C ASP A 460 8.59 -36.55 -37.00
N ASP A 461 9.58 -35.73 -37.37
CA ASP A 461 9.62 -34.32 -36.94
C ASP A 461 8.68 -33.45 -37.82
N TYR A 462 7.50 -33.15 -37.29
CA TYR A 462 6.53 -32.24 -37.90
C TYR A 462 6.48 -30.85 -37.25
N ARG A 463 7.51 -30.48 -36.45
CA ARG A 463 7.61 -29.14 -35.85
C ARG A 463 7.56 -28.04 -36.92
N GLY A 464 6.60 -27.13 -36.78
CA GLY A 464 6.36 -26.02 -37.72
C GLY A 464 5.20 -26.23 -38.70
N LYS A 465 4.63 -27.44 -38.82
CA LYS A 465 3.40 -27.70 -39.60
C LYS A 465 2.15 -27.80 -38.72
N PHE A 466 2.25 -28.53 -37.61
CA PHE A 466 1.28 -28.56 -36.53
C PHE A 466 2.07 -28.56 -35.23
N GLU A 467 1.81 -27.58 -34.36
CA GLU A 467 2.50 -27.47 -33.07
C GLU A 467 1.45 -27.62 -31.98
N ASN A 468 1.49 -28.74 -31.27
CA ASN A 468 0.62 -28.91 -30.12
C ASN A 468 1.10 -27.93 -29.02
N ILE A 469 0.24 -26.95 -28.74
CA ILE A 469 0.50 -25.85 -27.81
C ILE A 469 0.76 -26.40 -26.39
N MET A 470 0.27 -27.61 -26.08
CA MET A 470 0.39 -28.27 -24.78
C MET A 470 0.96 -29.70 -24.89
N ASN A 471 2.19 -29.82 -25.37
CA ASN A 471 2.93 -31.10 -25.52
C ASN A 471 3.11 -31.92 -24.23
N SER A 472 3.10 -31.28 -23.05
CA SER A 472 3.17 -32.01 -21.79
C SER A 472 2.45 -31.26 -20.64
N PRO A 473 1.79 -31.98 -19.71
CA PRO A 473 1.08 -31.36 -18.59
C PRO A 473 1.96 -30.43 -17.75
N ARG A 474 3.24 -30.81 -17.57
CA ARG A 474 4.25 -30.03 -16.84
C ARG A 474 4.67 -28.74 -17.55
N GLU A 475 4.78 -28.75 -18.88
CA GLU A 475 5.21 -27.58 -19.66
C GLU A 475 4.08 -26.57 -19.81
N ALA A 476 2.84 -27.04 -19.99
CA ALA A 476 1.66 -26.20 -19.99
C ALA A 476 1.37 -25.57 -18.61
N LEU A 477 1.62 -26.31 -17.51
CA LEU A 477 1.62 -25.75 -16.16
C LEU A 477 2.64 -24.61 -16.02
N MET A 478 3.87 -24.82 -16.50
CA MET A 478 4.92 -23.80 -16.45
C MET A 478 4.56 -22.56 -17.26
N ARG A 479 4.01 -22.73 -18.48
CA ARG A 479 3.57 -21.61 -19.35
C ARG A 479 2.40 -20.82 -18.74
N MET A 480 1.43 -21.48 -18.11
CA MET A 480 0.35 -20.79 -17.37
C MET A 480 0.86 -20.06 -16.13
N ILE A 481 1.80 -20.64 -15.37
CA ILE A 481 2.42 -19.99 -14.22
C ILE A 481 3.14 -18.71 -14.68
N ILE A 482 3.94 -18.78 -15.75
CA ILE A 482 4.63 -17.61 -16.32
C ILE A 482 3.64 -16.53 -16.76
N MET A 483 2.53 -16.90 -17.42
CA MET A 483 1.48 -15.98 -17.83
C MET A 483 0.82 -15.28 -16.62
N SER A 484 0.46 -16.04 -15.59
CA SER A 484 -0.12 -15.48 -14.36
C SER A 484 0.85 -14.56 -13.62
N VAL A 485 2.13 -14.96 -13.47
CA VAL A 485 3.18 -14.14 -12.86
C VAL A 485 3.41 -12.85 -13.67
N GLY A 486 3.31 -12.90 -14.99
CA GLY A 486 3.37 -11.73 -15.87
C GLY A 486 2.22 -10.74 -15.61
N GLU A 487 0.98 -11.23 -15.54
CA GLU A 487 -0.20 -10.42 -15.20
C GLU A 487 -0.12 -9.85 -13.78
N PHE A 488 0.36 -10.63 -12.81
CA PHE A 488 0.60 -10.15 -11.45
C PHE A 488 1.73 -9.13 -11.37
N GLY A 489 2.78 -9.29 -12.18
CA GLY A 489 3.86 -8.31 -12.31
C GLY A 489 3.35 -6.98 -12.85
N ALA A 490 2.49 -7.01 -13.87
CA ALA A 490 1.82 -5.82 -14.41
C ALA A 490 0.88 -5.18 -13.38
N PHE A 491 0.09 -5.98 -12.66
CA PHE A 491 -0.78 -5.50 -11.59
C PHE A 491 0.01 -4.85 -10.45
N TYR A 492 1.12 -5.46 -10.01
CA TYR A 492 1.96 -4.91 -8.96
C TYR A 492 2.65 -3.63 -9.40
N LYS A 493 3.11 -3.56 -10.66
CA LYS A 493 3.65 -2.34 -11.26
C LYS A 493 2.61 -1.21 -11.23
N ASN A 494 1.38 -1.47 -11.67
CA ASN A 494 0.28 -0.50 -11.63
C ASN A 494 -0.08 -0.07 -10.20
N LEU A 495 -0.01 -0.98 -9.23
CA LEU A 495 -0.31 -0.69 -7.83
C LEU A 495 0.81 0.07 -7.12
N ASN A 496 2.06 -0.17 -7.51
CA ASN A 496 3.23 0.58 -7.05
C ASN A 496 3.31 1.97 -7.70
N ASP A 497 2.88 2.10 -8.95
CA ASP A 497 2.74 3.37 -9.67
C ASP A 497 1.57 4.20 -9.11
N CYS A 498 0.59 3.57 -8.45
CA CYS A 498 -0.44 4.26 -7.71
C CYS A 498 0.20 4.99 -6.53
N LYS A 499 0.26 6.33 -6.57
CA LYS A 499 0.74 7.20 -5.49
C LYS A 499 -0.13 7.04 -4.24
N SER A 500 0.04 5.95 -3.50
CA SER A 500 -0.77 5.59 -2.32
C SER A 500 -0.79 6.68 -1.26
N ARG A 501 0.32 7.44 -1.13
CA ARG A 501 0.44 8.61 -0.26
C ARG A 501 -0.56 9.72 -0.64
N VAL A 502 -0.73 9.99 -1.94
CA VAL A 502 -1.59 11.09 -2.43
C VAL A 502 -3.07 10.72 -2.35
N ALA A 503 -3.41 9.45 -2.57
CA ALA A 503 -4.77 8.95 -2.32
C ALA A 503 -5.18 9.05 -0.84
N LEU A 504 -4.24 8.83 0.09
CA LEU A 504 -4.47 9.04 1.52
C LEU A 504 -4.66 10.53 1.85
N GLN A 505 -3.87 11.41 1.23
CA GLN A 505 -4.02 12.87 1.37
C GLN A 505 -5.39 13.36 0.92
N GLY A 506 -5.93 12.83 -0.20
CA GLY A 506 -7.29 13.15 -0.65
C GLY A 506 -8.38 12.77 0.36
N LYS A 507 -8.31 11.57 0.94
CA LYS A 507 -9.24 11.15 2.01
C LYS A 507 -9.10 12.00 3.27
N TRP A 508 -7.86 12.35 3.63
CA TRP A 508 -7.60 13.22 4.76
C TRP A 508 -8.16 14.64 4.55
N ALA A 509 -8.05 15.19 3.35
CA ALA A 509 -8.65 16.46 2.97
C ALA A 509 -10.19 16.44 3.09
N GLN A 510 -10.83 15.34 2.67
CA GLN A 510 -12.27 15.15 2.84
C GLN A 510 -12.69 15.18 4.32
N VAL A 511 -11.93 14.52 5.20
CA VAL A 511 -12.19 14.56 6.65
C VAL A 511 -12.06 15.97 7.20
N ILE A 512 -11.04 16.74 6.78
CA ILE A 512 -10.88 18.14 7.20
C ILE A 512 -12.10 18.98 6.80
N LEU A 513 -12.57 18.86 5.55
CA LEU A 513 -13.74 19.61 5.08
C LEU A 513 -15.03 19.16 5.78
N MET A 514 -15.18 17.87 6.10
CA MET A 514 -16.31 17.39 6.91
C MET A 514 -16.28 17.94 8.34
N LEU A 515 -15.09 18.04 8.95
CA LEU A 515 -14.92 18.69 10.25
C LEU A 515 -15.20 20.20 10.19
N GLU A 516 -14.86 20.85 9.09
CA GLU A 516 -15.16 22.27 8.87
C GLU A 516 -16.68 22.50 8.81
N GLN A 517 -17.42 21.61 8.15
CA GLN A 517 -18.88 21.65 8.06
C GLN A 517 -19.56 21.49 9.43
N SER A 518 -18.95 20.75 10.37
CA SER A 518 -19.54 20.54 11.70
C SER A 518 -19.35 21.71 12.67
N LEU A 519 -18.46 22.67 12.36
CA LEU A 519 -18.20 23.85 13.17
C LEU A 519 -19.19 24.99 12.89
N THR A 520 -19.39 25.88 13.87
CA THR A 520 -20.22 27.09 13.71
C THR A 520 -19.49 28.18 12.90
N ASN A 521 -20.23 29.12 12.28
CA ASN A 521 -19.65 30.21 11.48
C ASN A 521 -18.64 31.06 12.28
N ALA A 522 -18.91 31.31 13.57
CA ALA A 522 -18.00 32.05 14.45
C ALA A 522 -16.68 31.28 14.69
N GLU A 523 -16.76 29.97 14.89
CA GLU A 523 -15.57 29.12 15.08
C GLU A 523 -14.73 29.03 13.80
N ARG A 524 -15.37 28.92 12.63
CA ARG A 524 -14.69 28.93 11.32
C ARG A 524 -13.94 30.24 11.09
N THR A 525 -14.59 31.37 11.38
CA THR A 525 -13.97 32.70 11.28
C THR A 525 -12.74 32.82 12.18
N MET A 526 -12.87 32.36 13.43
CA MET A 526 -11.74 32.34 14.37
C MET A 526 -10.63 31.38 13.94
N ALA A 527 -10.95 30.28 13.26
CA ALA A 527 -9.96 29.35 12.72
C ALA A 527 -9.16 29.98 11.57
N ILE A 528 -9.82 30.68 10.63
CA ILE A 528 -9.14 31.42 9.54
C ILE A 528 -8.04 32.32 10.09
N TYR A 529 -8.30 33.02 11.20
CA TYR A 529 -7.33 33.95 11.78
C TYR A 529 -6.05 33.30 12.30
N SER A 530 -6.07 32.00 12.58
CA SER A 530 -4.89 31.27 13.06
C SER A 530 -3.87 30.99 11.95
N TYR A 531 -4.34 30.74 10.73
CA TYR A 531 -3.48 30.34 9.60
C TYR A 531 -3.34 31.41 8.52
N SER A 532 -4.10 32.51 8.59
CA SER A 532 -4.07 33.61 7.62
C SER A 532 -3.44 34.89 8.18
N ARG A 533 -2.97 35.76 7.29
CA ARG A 533 -2.46 37.10 7.61
C ARG A 533 -3.20 38.16 6.78
N PRO A 534 -3.44 39.37 7.32
CA PRO A 534 -4.07 40.45 6.56
C PRO A 534 -3.16 40.93 5.42
N LEU A 535 -3.75 41.23 4.27
CA LEU A 535 -3.02 41.70 3.09
C LEU A 535 -2.89 43.24 3.13
N ARG A 536 -1.68 43.72 3.47
CA ARG A 536 -1.33 45.16 3.48
C ARG A 536 -2.23 45.99 4.42
N SER A 537 -2.77 47.12 3.95
CA SER A 537 -3.55 48.09 4.73
C SER A 537 -5.02 47.70 4.87
N ASP A 538 -5.51 46.85 3.97
CA ASP A 538 -6.89 46.37 4.00
C ASP A 538 -6.96 45.16 4.93
N LYS A 539 -7.62 45.33 6.08
CA LYS A 539 -7.78 44.27 7.08
C LYS A 539 -8.85 43.25 6.68
N SER A 540 -9.68 43.57 5.70
CA SER A 540 -10.77 42.68 5.24
C SER A 540 -10.24 41.49 4.45
N ARG A 541 -9.21 41.72 3.62
CA ARG A 541 -8.61 40.69 2.77
C ARG A 541 -7.45 39.99 3.45
N ARG A 542 -7.44 38.67 3.38
CA ARG A 542 -6.42 37.82 4.00
C ARG A 542 -5.71 36.97 2.98
N ALA A 543 -4.49 36.61 3.34
CA ALA A 543 -3.62 35.78 2.54
C ALA A 543 -3.00 34.68 3.39
N PHE A 544 -2.79 33.54 2.75
CA PHE A 544 -1.99 32.44 3.26
C PHE A 544 -0.53 32.67 2.90
N VAL A 545 0.34 32.66 3.90
CA VAL A 545 1.73 33.02 3.73
C VAL A 545 2.58 31.76 3.82
N VAL A 546 3.27 31.45 2.72
CA VAL A 546 4.12 30.27 2.58
C VAL A 546 5.57 30.69 2.35
N ARG A 547 6.49 29.96 2.98
CA ARG A 547 7.93 30.12 2.78
C ARG A 547 8.43 29.02 1.85
N LEU A 548 8.89 29.41 0.66
CA LEU A 548 9.42 28.49 -0.33
C LEU A 548 10.92 28.72 -0.50
N LYS A 549 11.68 27.62 -0.62
CA LYS A 549 13.06 27.67 -1.11
C LYS A 549 13.00 27.78 -2.63
N SER A 550 13.46 28.90 -3.16
CA SER A 550 13.62 29.15 -4.58
C SER A 550 15.00 28.70 -5.01
N ASP A 551 15.08 27.88 -6.05
CA ASP A 551 16.33 27.68 -6.77
C ASP A 551 16.64 28.97 -7.54
N VAL A 552 17.78 29.58 -7.27
CA VAL A 552 18.08 30.95 -7.70
C VAL A 552 18.71 30.93 -9.10
N SER A 553 17.95 31.36 -10.12
CA SER A 553 18.44 32.13 -11.28
C SER A 553 17.32 32.65 -12.20
N ALA A 554 16.14 33.01 -11.67
CA ALA A 554 15.15 33.74 -12.48
C ALA A 554 15.25 35.24 -12.16
N PRO A 555 15.68 36.09 -13.11
CA PRO A 555 15.62 37.54 -12.92
C PRO A 555 14.17 37.95 -12.65
N PHE A 556 14.00 38.99 -11.86
CA PHE A 556 12.72 39.59 -11.49
C PHE A 556 11.93 40.03 -12.74
N GLN A 557 11.19 39.11 -13.37
CA GLN A 557 10.19 39.47 -14.37
C GLN A 557 9.01 40.07 -13.62
N ARG A 558 9.05 41.39 -13.57
CA ARG A 558 8.09 42.24 -12.89
C ARG A 558 6.78 42.27 -13.68
N PHE A 559 6.04 41.16 -13.74
CA PHE A 559 4.71 41.08 -14.39
C PHE A 559 3.81 42.25 -13.95
N LYS A 560 3.84 42.60 -12.65
CA LYS A 560 3.07 43.73 -12.08
C LYS A 560 3.55 45.12 -12.51
N SER A 561 4.84 45.33 -12.83
CA SER A 561 5.34 46.64 -13.29
C SER A 561 5.23 46.81 -14.79
N ILE A 562 5.23 45.73 -15.57
CA ILE A 562 4.94 45.79 -17.00
C ILE A 562 3.47 46.15 -17.20
N ARG A 563 2.55 45.57 -16.40
CA ARG A 563 1.14 45.98 -16.36
C ARG A 563 0.97 47.49 -16.16
N ASN A 564 1.62 48.08 -15.15
CA ASN A 564 1.52 49.52 -14.89
C ASN A 564 2.19 50.41 -15.96
N ARG A 565 3.22 49.92 -16.68
CA ARG A 565 3.85 50.66 -17.79
C ARG A 565 3.06 50.53 -19.09
N LEU A 566 2.51 49.35 -19.40
CA LEU A 566 1.71 49.11 -20.60
C LEU A 566 0.33 49.75 -20.52
N THR A 567 -0.32 49.79 -19.35
CA THR A 567 -1.54 50.58 -19.19
C THR A 567 -1.26 52.05 -19.50
N SER A 568 -0.12 52.61 -19.08
CA SER A 568 0.25 53.99 -19.40
C SER A 568 0.53 54.24 -20.89
N TRP A 569 0.95 53.22 -21.65
CA TRP A 569 1.19 53.33 -23.10
C TRP A 569 -0.08 53.14 -23.93
N LEU A 570 -1.10 52.46 -23.41
CA LEU A 570 -2.39 52.26 -24.08
C LEU A 570 -3.41 53.40 -23.86
N TYR A 571 -3.05 54.39 -23.03
CA TYR A 571 -3.86 55.61 -22.80
C TYR A 571 -3.32 56.86 -23.52
N PHE A 572 -2.35 56.73 -24.42
CA PHE A 572 -1.90 57.81 -25.32
C PHE A 572 -2.26 57.51 -26.77
#